data_AF-A0A8S3GEM1-F1
#
_entry.id   AF-A0A8S3GEM1-F1
#
_cell.length_a   1.000
_cell.length_b   1.000
_cell.length_c   1.000
_cell.angle_alpha   90.00
_cell.angle_beta   90.00
_cell.angle_gamma   90.00
#
_symmetry.space_group_name_H-M   'P 1'
#
loop_
_entity.id
_entity.type
_entity.pdbx_description
1 polymer ?
#
loop_
_entity_poly.entity_id
_entity_poly.type
_entity_poly.pdbx_seq_one_letter_code
_entity_poly.pdbx_strand_id
1 'polypeptide(L)'
;QQHLIELIRLNLIDEALTYAQTHLAEFAEDEIKMRQELEKTMALLVFDKPLESPYGYLMETSHRQIIANQINNALLVHQNQQSESDLSMLVKMVNYIEDKLDKKSLRYPKLIDIPTGKLEDS
;
A
#
# COMPACT_ATOMS: atom_id res chain seq x y z
N GLN A 1 -9.84 -10.80 2.86
CA GLN A 1 -10.66 -9.64 3.27
C GLN A 1 -11.19 -8.82 2.09
N GLN A 2 -10.35 -8.29 1.18
CA GLN A 2 -10.84 -7.44 0.06
C GLN A 2 -11.93 -8.12 -0.78
N HIS A 3 -11.81 -9.43 -1.05
CA HIS A 3 -12.84 -10.19 -1.76
C HIS A 3 -14.20 -10.16 -1.06
N LEU A 4 -14.23 -10.28 0.28
CA LEU A 4 -15.45 -10.16 1.07
C LEU A 4 -16.09 -8.76 0.91
N ILE A 5 -15.28 -7.70 0.92
CA ILE A 5 -15.74 -6.32 0.72
C ILE A 5 -16.37 -6.14 -0.68
N GLU A 6 -15.80 -6.77 -1.72
CA GLU A 6 -16.38 -6.72 -3.07
C GLU A 6 -17.72 -7.45 -3.15
N LEU A 7 -17.85 -8.62 -2.51
CA LEU A 7 -19.13 -9.36 -2.46
C LEU A 7 -20.22 -8.54 -1.75
N ILE A 8 -19.87 -7.87 -0.64
CA ILE A 8 -20.78 -6.94 0.06
C ILE A 8 -21.17 -5.78 -0.85
N ARG A 9 -20.22 -5.20 -1.60
CA ARG A 9 -20.49 -4.09 -2.54
C ARG A 9 -21.43 -4.51 -3.67
N LEU A 10 -21.35 -5.75 -4.13
CA LEU A 10 -22.23 -6.32 -5.16
C LEU A 10 -23.59 -6.80 -4.59
N ASN A 11 -23.81 -6.64 -3.29
CA ASN A 11 -25.01 -7.11 -2.58
C ASN A 11 -25.20 -8.65 -2.68
N LEU A 12 -24.10 -9.40 -2.83
CA LEU A 12 -24.07 -10.87 -2.89
C LEU A 12 -23.85 -11.42 -1.47
N ILE A 13 -24.87 -11.29 -0.62
CA ILE A 13 -24.76 -11.55 0.82
C ILE A 13 -24.48 -13.03 1.12
N ASP A 14 -25.13 -13.96 0.42
CA ASP A 14 -24.95 -15.40 0.63
C ASP A 14 -23.52 -15.84 0.27
N GLU A 15 -22.98 -15.29 -0.82
CA GLU A 15 -21.60 -15.55 -1.25
C GLU A 15 -20.60 -14.93 -0.26
N ALA A 16 -20.86 -13.71 0.21
CA ALA A 16 -20.06 -13.03 1.22
C ALA A 16 -19.97 -13.85 2.52
N LEU A 17 -21.11 -14.34 3.01
CA LEU A 17 -21.19 -15.14 4.23
C LEU A 17 -20.47 -16.48 4.06
N THR A 18 -20.71 -17.17 2.95
CA THR A 18 -20.03 -18.43 2.61
C THR A 18 -18.53 -18.23 2.56
N TYR A 19 -18.05 -17.20 1.86
CA TYR A 19 -16.63 -16.91 1.73
C TYR A 19 -15.97 -16.65 3.07
N ALA A 20 -16.61 -15.86 3.94
CA ALA A 20 -16.06 -15.58 5.26
C ALA A 20 -15.97 -16.82 6.15
N GLN A 21 -17.01 -17.66 6.17
CA GLN A 21 -17.03 -18.88 6.96
C GLN A 21 -15.99 -19.90 6.48
N THR A 22 -15.81 -20.00 5.16
CA THR A 22 -14.94 -21.02 4.55
C THR A 22 -13.47 -20.62 4.49
N HIS A 23 -13.17 -19.33 4.28
CA HIS A 23 -11.80 -18.88 3.99
C HIS A 23 -11.22 -17.92 5.03
N LEU A 24 -12.05 -17.27 5.86
CA LEU A 24 -11.57 -16.23 6.79
C LEU A 24 -11.76 -16.59 8.26
N ALA A 25 -12.65 -17.54 8.59
CA ALA A 25 -12.96 -17.93 9.96
C ALA A 25 -11.75 -18.53 10.69
N GLU A 26 -11.06 -19.49 10.08
CA GLU A 26 -9.89 -20.16 10.67
C GLU A 26 -8.79 -19.16 11.06
N PHE A 27 -8.43 -18.26 10.14
CA PHE A 27 -7.41 -17.24 10.41
C PHE A 27 -7.85 -16.15 11.41
N ALA A 28 -9.16 -15.92 11.56
CA ALA A 28 -9.70 -15.00 12.55
C ALA A 28 -9.69 -15.58 13.97
N GLU A 29 -9.62 -16.90 14.13
CA GLU A 29 -9.46 -17.53 15.44
C GLU A 29 -8.04 -17.35 15.98
N ASP A 30 -7.04 -17.51 15.11
CA ASP A 30 -5.63 -17.47 15.47
C ASP A 30 -5.07 -16.05 15.66
N GLU A 31 -5.59 -15.07 14.93
CA GLU A 31 -5.06 -13.69 14.96
C GLU A 31 -6.12 -12.64 15.35
N ILE A 32 -5.91 -12.00 16.50
CA ILE A 32 -6.81 -10.95 17.03
C ILE A 32 -7.05 -9.81 16.03
N LYS A 33 -6.00 -9.37 15.32
CA LYS A 33 -6.12 -8.30 14.32
C LYS A 33 -7.00 -8.73 13.16
N MET A 34 -6.83 -9.95 12.67
CA MET A 34 -7.61 -10.48 11.57
C MET A 34 -9.07 -10.69 11.97
N ARG A 35 -9.32 -11.10 13.22
CA ARG A 35 -10.67 -11.13 13.79
C ARG A 35 -11.35 -9.77 13.77
N GLN A 36 -10.67 -8.74 14.27
CA GLN A 36 -11.21 -7.38 14.29
C GLN A 36 -11.50 -6.86 12.88
N GLU A 37 -10.64 -7.15 11.91
CA GLU A 37 -10.84 -6.77 10.52
C GLU A 37 -12.03 -7.50 9.88
N LEU A 38 -12.22 -8.78 10.20
CA LEU A 38 -13.38 -9.55 9.78
C LEU A 38 -14.68 -9.00 10.40
N GLU A 39 -14.69 -8.71 11.71
CA GLU A 39 -15.84 -8.13 12.43
C GLU A 39 -16.26 -6.79 11.83
N LYS A 40 -15.30 -5.88 11.56
CA LYS A 40 -15.57 -4.59 10.90
C LYS A 40 -16.16 -4.77 9.51
N THR A 41 -15.63 -5.73 8.74
CA THR A 41 -16.12 -6.01 7.39
C THR A 41 -17.54 -6.59 7.43
N MET A 42 -17.82 -7.47 8.38
CA MET A 42 -19.15 -8.06 8.59
C MET A 42 -20.18 -7.04 9.09
N ALA A 43 -19.75 -6.08 9.91
CA ALA A 43 -20.62 -5.01 10.38
C ALA A 43 -21.23 -4.22 9.21
N LEU A 44 -20.56 -4.11 8.06
CA LEU A 44 -21.09 -3.48 6.85
C LEU A 44 -22.40 -4.12 6.35
N LEU A 45 -22.61 -5.41 6.60
CA LEU A 45 -23.84 -6.12 6.22
C LEU A 45 -25.06 -5.68 7.04
N VAL A 46 -24.85 -5.12 8.23
CA VAL A 46 -25.91 -4.76 9.17
C VAL A 46 -26.49 -3.37 8.86
N PHE A 47 -25.74 -2.52 8.15
CA PHE A 47 -26.19 -1.17 7.82
C PHE A 47 -26.95 -1.15 6.50
N ASP A 48 -28.14 -0.54 6.50
CA ASP A 48 -28.94 -0.30 5.27
C ASP A 48 -28.15 0.50 4.21
N LYS A 49 -27.25 1.38 4.69
CA LYS A 49 -26.31 2.13 3.86
C LYS A 49 -24.89 1.89 4.36
N PRO A 50 -24.19 0.89 3.81
CA PRO A 50 -22.85 0.52 4.26
C PRO A 50 -21.81 1.65 4.21
N LEU A 51 -21.93 2.57 3.24
CA LEU A 51 -21.05 3.74 3.08
C LEU A 51 -21.22 4.81 4.18
N GLU A 52 -22.39 4.90 4.80
CA GLU A 52 -22.65 5.83 5.90
C GLU A 52 -22.25 5.23 7.27
N SER A 53 -21.78 3.98 7.29
CA SER A 53 -21.33 3.31 8.51
C SER A 53 -19.96 3.81 8.98
N PRO A 54 -19.59 3.59 10.26
CA PRO A 54 -18.24 3.85 10.76
C PRO A 54 -17.13 3.12 9.98
N TYR A 55 -17.49 2.09 9.21
CA TYR A 55 -16.57 1.28 8.42
C TYR A 55 -16.70 1.52 6.91
N GLY A 56 -17.47 2.54 6.49
CA GLY A 56 -17.72 2.87 5.08
C GLY A 56 -16.43 3.12 4.28
N TYR A 57 -15.36 3.56 4.95
CA TYR A 57 -14.02 3.74 4.35
C TYR A 57 -13.48 2.44 3.71
N LEU A 58 -13.84 1.26 4.21
CA LEU A 58 -13.45 -0.03 3.62
C LEU A 58 -14.04 -0.22 2.22
N MET A 59 -15.18 0.43 1.95
CA MET A 59 -15.87 0.35 0.66
C MET A 59 -15.47 1.46 -0.31
N GLU A 60 -14.62 2.39 0.09
CA GLU A 60 -14.14 3.45 -0.82
C GLU A 60 -13.17 2.92 -1.88
N THR A 61 -13.15 3.57 -3.03
CA THR A 61 -12.17 3.28 -4.09
C THR A 61 -10.74 3.62 -3.66
N SER A 62 -10.57 4.61 -2.76
CA SER A 62 -9.30 4.96 -2.12
C SER A 62 -8.69 3.74 -1.39
N HIS A 63 -9.50 3.00 -0.63
CA HIS A 63 -9.07 1.79 0.06
C HIS A 63 -8.58 0.71 -0.91
N ARG A 64 -9.32 0.48 -2.02
CA ARG A 64 -8.86 -0.44 -3.08
C ARG A 64 -7.49 -0.07 -3.66
N GLN A 65 -7.24 1.22 -3.88
CA GLN A 65 -5.95 1.68 -4.39
C GLN A 65 -4.81 1.45 -3.39
N ILE A 66 -5.07 1.65 -2.09
CA ILE A 66 -4.10 1.37 -1.03
C ILE A 66 -3.75 -0.11 -1.01
N ILE A 67 -4.75 -0.99 -1.03
CA ILE A 67 -4.54 -2.45 -1.03
C ILE A 67 -3.80 -2.88 -2.30
N ALA A 68 -4.15 -2.35 -3.47
CA ALA A 68 -3.44 -2.64 -4.71
C ALA A 68 -1.96 -2.24 -4.63
N ASN A 69 -1.65 -1.06 -4.09
CA ASN A 69 -0.27 -0.63 -3.89
C ASN A 69 0.50 -1.52 -2.90
N GLN A 70 -0.15 -1.93 -1.81
CA GLN A 70 0.46 -2.87 -0.85
C GLN A 70 0.77 -4.23 -1.49
N ILE A 71 -0.17 -4.77 -2.27
CA ILE A 71 0.02 -6.03 -3.01
C ILE A 71 1.13 -5.89 -4.04
N ASN A 72 1.13 -4.80 -4.82
CA ASN A 72 2.17 -4.53 -5.81
C ASN A 72 3.56 -4.48 -5.15
N ASN A 73 3.68 -3.77 -4.03
CA ASN A 73 4.92 -3.69 -3.28
C ASN A 73 5.36 -5.05 -2.73
N ALA A 74 4.44 -5.82 -2.14
CA ALA A 74 4.74 -7.16 -1.62
C ALA A 74 5.18 -8.12 -2.72
N LEU A 75 4.55 -8.06 -3.90
CA LEU A 75 4.92 -8.86 -5.06
C LEU A 75 6.31 -8.48 -5.59
N LEU A 76 6.61 -7.19 -5.70
CA LEU A 76 7.94 -6.70 -6.11
C LEU A 76 9.03 -7.21 -5.16
N VAL A 77 8.82 -7.07 -3.85
CA VAL A 77 9.73 -7.60 -2.82
C VAL A 77 9.89 -9.12 -2.94
N HIS A 78 8.80 -9.87 -3.16
CA HIS A 78 8.85 -11.32 -3.34
C HIS A 78 9.61 -11.73 -4.61
N GLN A 79 9.58 -10.91 -5.66
CA GLN A 79 10.30 -11.11 -6.91
C GLN A 79 11.77 -10.64 -6.87
N ASN A 80 12.30 -10.25 -5.70
CA ASN A 80 13.62 -9.62 -5.55
C ASN A 80 13.82 -8.37 -6.44
N GLN A 81 12.73 -7.77 -6.92
CA GLN A 81 12.77 -6.47 -7.57
C GLN A 81 12.67 -5.43 -6.45
N GLN A 82 13.70 -4.60 -6.31
CA GLN A 82 13.67 -3.53 -5.32
C GLN A 82 12.40 -2.70 -5.54
N SER A 83 11.64 -2.46 -4.46
CA SER A 83 10.41 -1.63 -4.49
C SER A 83 10.70 -0.19 -4.91
N GLU A 84 11.95 0.22 -4.75
CA GLU A 84 12.51 1.46 -5.25
C GLU A 84 13.33 1.18 -6.51
N SER A 85 13.06 1.89 -7.61
CA SER A 85 13.88 1.77 -8.83
C SER A 85 15.34 2.09 -8.52
N ASP A 86 16.29 1.39 -9.15
CA ASP A 86 17.73 1.65 -9.00
C ASP A 86 18.07 3.13 -9.22
N LEU A 87 17.36 3.80 -10.13
CA LEU A 87 17.48 5.24 -10.38
C LEU A 87 17.15 6.08 -9.15
N SER A 88 16.06 5.77 -8.45
CA SER A 88 15.64 6.48 -7.24
C SER A 88 16.65 6.28 -6.10
N MET A 89 17.20 5.06 -5.97
CA MET A 89 18.29 4.78 -5.03
C MET A 89 19.56 5.58 -5.37
N LEU A 90 19.95 5.65 -6.64
CA LEU A 90 21.09 6.43 -7.12
C LEU A 90 20.90 7.94 -6.87
N VAL A 91 19.71 8.48 -7.16
CA VAL A 91 19.39 9.89 -6.89
C VAL A 91 19.48 10.21 -5.40
N LYS A 92 18.97 9.35 -4.52
CA LYS A 92 19.12 9.50 -3.06
C LYS A 92 20.59 9.47 -2.62
N MET A 93 21.41 8.59 -3.21
CA MET A 93 22.85 8.54 -2.94
C MET A 93 23.58 9.81 -3.38
N VAL A 94 23.28 10.33 -4.57
CA VAL A 94 23.85 11.60 -5.06
C VAL A 94 23.52 12.70 -4.07
N ASN A 95 22.23 12.92 -3.77
CA ASN A 95 21.81 13.94 -2.81
C ASN A 95 22.49 13.81 -1.43
N TYR A 96 22.71 12.58 -0.95
CA TYR A 96 23.40 12.33 0.31
C TYR A 96 24.89 12.70 0.27
N ILE A 97 25.56 12.42 -0.86
CA ILE A 97 26.97 12.78 -1.05
C ILE A 97 27.11 14.29 -1.17
N GLU A 98 26.22 14.95 -1.92
CA GLU A 98 26.19 16.40 -2.07
C GLU A 98 26.01 17.10 -0.71
N ASP A 99 25.04 16.67 0.11
CA ASP A 99 24.85 17.19 1.48
C ASP A 99 26.09 16.99 2.37
N LYS A 100 26.78 15.85 2.25
CA LYS A 100 28.03 15.60 2.97
C LYS A 100 29.18 16.48 2.51
N LEU A 101 29.28 16.78 1.22
CA LEU A 101 30.32 17.62 0.65
C LEU A 101 30.07 19.10 0.96
N ASP A 102 28.80 19.54 0.92
CA ASP A 102 28.36 20.88 1.33
C ASP A 102 28.72 21.15 2.80
N LYS A 103 28.48 20.17 3.69
CA LYS A 103 28.88 20.24 5.11
C LYS A 103 30.39 20.35 5.33
N LYS A 104 31.20 19.87 4.38
CA LYS A 104 32.67 19.99 4.42
C LYS A 104 33.18 21.23 3.68
N SER A 105 32.29 22.06 3.15
CA SER A 105 32.61 23.25 2.33
C SER A 105 33.59 22.95 1.19
N LEU A 106 33.49 21.75 0.61
CA LEU A 106 34.27 21.36 -0.55
C LEU A 106 33.60 21.88 -1.82
N ARG A 107 34.39 22.34 -2.79
CA ARG A 107 33.90 22.69 -4.13
C ARG A 107 33.81 21.41 -4.94
N TYR A 108 32.65 21.10 -5.49
CA TYR A 108 32.41 19.92 -6.33
C TYR A 108 31.32 20.23 -7.36
N PRO A 109 31.32 19.55 -8.51
CA PRO A 109 30.28 19.70 -9.52
C PRO A 109 28.97 19.06 -9.05
N LYS A 110 27.89 19.85 -8.96
CA LYS A 110 26.54 19.39 -8.55
C LYS A 110 25.76 18.83 -9.73
N LEU A 111 24.90 17.85 -9.50
CA LEU A 111 24.01 17.33 -10.54
C LEU A 111 22.82 18.27 -10.75
N ILE A 112 22.78 18.94 -11.91
CA ILE A 112 21.73 19.93 -12.23
C ILE A 112 20.59 19.34 -13.08
N ASP A 113 20.84 18.22 -13.76
CA ASP A 113 19.85 17.56 -14.62
C ASP A 113 19.98 16.04 -14.52
N ILE A 114 18.98 15.41 -13.91
CA ILE A 114 18.93 13.96 -13.71
C ILE A 114 18.69 13.20 -15.04
N PRO A 115 17.71 13.58 -15.89
CA PRO A 115 17.53 12.96 -17.21
C PRO A 115 18.75 12.98 -18.13
N THR A 116 19.53 14.06 -18.12
CA THR A 116 20.66 14.22 -19.06
C THR A 116 22.03 14.00 -18.43
N GLY A 117 22.09 13.84 -17.11
CA GLY A 117 23.34 13.66 -16.36
C GLY A 117 24.24 14.90 -16.35
N LYS A 118 23.70 16.11 -16.58
CA LYS A 118 24.52 17.34 -16.61
C LYS A 118 24.94 17.74 -15.22
N LEU A 119 26.21 18.12 -15.11
CA LEU A 119 26.83 18.65 -13.91
C LEU A 119 27.00 20.17 -14.01
N GLU A 120 26.97 20.85 -12.87
CA GLU A 120 27.36 22.26 -12.75
C GLU A 120 28.86 22.41 -13.03
N ASP A 121 29.21 23.29 -13.96
CA ASP A 121 30.62 23.60 -14.24
C ASP A 121 31.25 24.30 -13.03
N SER A 122 32.40 23.77 -12.58
CA SER A 122 33.00 24.08 -11.28
C SER A 122 33.35 25.54 -11.07
#